data_AF-A0A938EA74-F1
#
_entry.id   AF-A0A938EA74-F1
#
_cell.length_a   1.000
_cell.length_b   1.000
_cell.length_c   1.000
_cell.angle_alpha   90.00
_cell.angle_beta   90.00
_cell.angle_gamma   90.00
#
_symmetry.space_group_name_H-M   'P 1'
#
loop_
_entity.id
_entity.type
_entity.pdbx_description
1 polymer ?
#
loop_
_entity_poly.entity_id
_entity_poly.type
_entity_poly.pdbx_seq_one_letter_code
_entity_poly.pdbx_strand_id
1 'polypeptide(L)'
;MHEIGREVRARLADVFAAAGIRAQVLGEGPLFQVVVADHPIRNYDDLLRADNATAERLARVVVENGIYTTGRKGYLSLVHTDGDIDCIVAAYAQAAITVAAATPE
;
A
#
# COMPACT_ATOMS: atom_id res chain seq x y z
N MET A 1 -12.91 12.65 6.63
CA MET A 1 -12.05 12.04 5.60
C MET A 1 -10.57 11.98 5.97
N HIS A 2 -9.98 13.00 6.63
CA HIS A 2 -8.57 12.94 7.03
C HIS A 2 -8.26 11.83 8.04
N GLU A 3 -9.22 11.51 8.90
CA GLU A 3 -9.12 10.43 9.89
C GLU A 3 -9.09 9.06 9.22
N ILE A 4 -10.11 8.73 8.41
CA ILE A 4 -10.16 7.46 7.64
C ILE A 4 -8.90 7.26 6.78
N GLY A 5 -8.44 8.30 6.08
CA GLY A 5 -7.21 8.18 5.29
C GLY A 5 -5.96 7.97 6.15
N ARG A 6 -5.89 8.55 7.35
CA ARG A 6 -4.81 8.27 8.32
C ARG A 6 -4.87 6.84 8.83
N GLU A 7 -6.07 6.35 9.13
CA GLU A 7 -6.29 4.98 9.59
C GLU A 7 -5.87 3.96 8.53
N VAL A 8 -6.34 4.12 7.29
CA VAL A 8 -5.91 3.25 6.16
C VAL A 8 -4.40 3.23 6.04
N ARG A 9 -3.74 4.40 6.04
CA ARG A 9 -2.27 4.44 5.93
C ARG A 9 -1.57 3.73 7.07
N ALA A 10 -2.06 3.87 8.30
CA ALA A 10 -1.50 3.17 9.47
C ALA A 10 -1.67 1.65 9.35
N ARG A 11 -2.89 1.18 9.05
CA ARG A 11 -3.19 -0.25 8.92
C ARG A 11 -2.40 -0.91 7.79
N LEU A 12 -2.23 -0.21 6.66
CA LEU A 12 -1.39 -0.69 5.57
C LEU A 12 0.09 -0.74 5.95
N ALA A 13 0.59 0.23 6.72
CA ALA A 13 1.96 0.20 7.22
C ALA A 13 2.19 -1.02 8.14
N ASP A 14 1.24 -1.32 9.03
CA ASP A 14 1.29 -2.50 9.90
C ASP A 14 1.31 -3.80 9.10
N VAL A 15 0.50 -3.90 8.04
CA VAL A 15 0.49 -5.04 7.11
C VAL A 15 1.87 -5.28 6.51
N PHE A 16 2.51 -4.24 5.97
CA PHE A 16 3.83 -4.40 5.35
C PHE A 16 4.91 -4.72 6.38
N ALA A 17 4.86 -4.11 7.56
CA ALA A 17 5.78 -4.40 8.65
C ALA A 17 5.67 -5.88 9.10
N ALA A 18 4.45 -6.40 9.26
CA ALA A 18 4.21 -7.79 9.62
C ALA A 18 4.71 -8.78 8.56
N ALA A 19 4.66 -8.41 7.29
CA ALA A 19 5.18 -9.20 6.18
C ALA A 19 6.69 -9.02 5.92
N GLY A 20 7.39 -8.20 6.70
CA GLY A 20 8.81 -7.92 6.52
C GLY A 20 9.13 -7.11 5.25
N ILE A 21 8.13 -6.48 4.63
CA ILE A 21 8.30 -5.65 3.43
C ILE A 21 8.67 -4.24 3.87
N ARG A 22 9.84 -3.76 3.42
CA ARG A 22 10.26 -2.37 3.62
C ARG A 22 9.45 -1.43 2.72
N ALA A 23 8.25 -1.07 3.17
CA ALA A 23 7.36 -0.14 2.47
C ALA A 23 6.95 1.04 3.36
N GLN A 24 6.72 2.18 2.72
CA GLN A 24 6.15 3.39 3.30
C GLN A 24 4.79 3.64 2.65
N VAL A 25 3.79 3.97 3.48
CA VAL A 25 2.47 4.36 3.00
C VAL A 25 2.32 5.86 3.12
N LEU A 26 2.68 6.55 2.04
CA LEU A 26 2.66 8.01 1.94
C LEU A 26 1.24 8.51 1.68
N GLY A 27 0.99 9.79 1.88
CA GLY A 27 -0.26 10.45 1.48
C GLY A 27 -0.75 11.49 2.48
N GLU A 28 -1.77 12.23 2.06
CA GLU A 28 -2.40 13.29 2.84
C GLU A 28 -3.92 13.20 2.69
N GLY A 29 -4.65 13.48 3.77
CA GLY A 29 -6.11 13.38 3.78
C GLY A 29 -6.57 11.98 3.34
N PRO A 30 -7.46 11.84 2.34
CA PRO A 30 -7.98 10.56 1.84
C PRO A 30 -7.04 9.84 0.85
N LEU A 31 -5.90 10.43 0.51
CA LEU A 31 -4.93 9.83 -0.41
C LEU A 31 -4.00 8.88 0.33
N PHE A 32 -3.69 7.74 -0.28
CA PHE A 32 -2.54 6.94 0.10
C PHE A 32 -1.74 6.50 -1.13
N GLN A 33 -0.44 6.27 -0.93
CA GLN A 33 0.47 5.74 -1.94
C GLN A 33 1.43 4.75 -1.28
N VAL A 34 1.51 3.54 -1.85
CA VAL A 34 2.47 2.53 -1.40
C VAL A 34 3.79 2.70 -2.16
N VAL A 35 4.88 2.84 -1.42
CA VAL A 35 6.24 2.91 -1.95
C VAL A 35 7.10 1.86 -1.24
N VAL A 36 7.73 0.98 -1.99
CA VAL A 36 8.68 0.00 -1.46
C VAL A 36 10.07 0.61 -1.53
N ALA A 37 10.69 0.85 -0.38
CA ALA A 37 11.99 1.49 -0.27
C ALA A 37 12.59 1.23 1.13
N ASP A 38 13.89 1.05 1.17
CA ASP A 38 14.70 0.90 2.38
C ASP A 38 15.20 2.24 2.96
N HIS A 39 14.87 3.34 2.30
CA HIS A 39 15.26 4.70 2.66
C HIS A 39 14.03 5.61 2.77
N PRO A 40 14.08 6.67 3.61
CA PRO A 40 12.97 7.62 3.72
C PRO A 40 12.67 8.31 2.39
N ILE A 41 11.39 8.42 2.04
CA ILE A 41 10.95 9.15 0.84
C ILE A 41 10.62 10.60 1.22
N ARG A 42 11.46 11.55 0.79
CA ARG A 42 11.28 12.99 1.10
C ARG A 42 11.09 13.85 -0.13
N ASN A 43 11.55 13.39 -1.28
CA ASN A 43 11.48 14.12 -2.54
C ASN A 43 11.32 13.15 -3.72
N TYR A 44 11.31 13.74 -4.92
CA TYR A 44 11.17 12.99 -6.15
C TYR A 44 12.37 12.06 -6.43
N ASP A 45 13.59 12.46 -6.09
CA ASP A 45 14.77 11.64 -6.32
C ASP A 45 14.77 10.38 -5.44
N ASP A 46 14.23 10.47 -4.23
CA ASP A 46 14.03 9.29 -3.38
C ASP A 46 12.98 8.35 -3.99
N LEU A 47 11.89 8.90 -4.54
CA LEU A 47 10.88 8.09 -5.25
C LEU A 47 11.45 7.35 -6.46
N LEU A 48 12.36 7.97 -7.21
CA LEU A 48 13.01 7.34 -8.36
C LEU A 48 13.90 6.15 -7.97
N ARG A 49 14.44 6.15 -6.75
CA ARG A 49 15.29 5.08 -6.21
C ARG A 49 14.50 3.96 -5.53
N ALA A 50 13.18 4.09 -5.42
CA ALA A 50 12.31 3.08 -4.83
C ALA A 50 12.23 1.80 -5.69
N ASP A 51 11.94 0.67 -5.05
CA ASP A 51 11.70 -0.61 -5.72
C ASP A 51 10.31 -0.63 -6.35
N ASN A 52 10.26 -0.13 -7.59
CA ASN A 52 9.02 -0.09 -8.36
C ASN A 52 8.56 -1.49 -8.78
N ALA A 53 9.47 -2.45 -8.96
CA ALA A 53 9.12 -3.80 -9.39
C ALA A 53 8.30 -4.55 -8.32
N THR A 54 8.73 -4.48 -7.06
CA THR A 54 7.98 -5.05 -5.93
C THR A 54 6.67 -4.31 -5.71
N ALA A 55 6.68 -2.98 -5.82
CA ALA A 55 5.48 -2.18 -5.65
C ALA A 55 4.43 -2.43 -6.75
N GLU A 56 4.85 -2.70 -7.99
CA GLU A 56 3.96 -3.13 -9.09
C GLU A 56 3.41 -4.55 -8.89
N ARG A 57 4.22 -5.46 -8.36
CA ARG A 57 3.75 -6.81 -7.96
C ARG A 57 2.65 -6.71 -6.90
N LEU A 58 2.86 -5.91 -5.86
CA LEU A 58 1.85 -5.65 -4.84
C LEU A 58 0.56 -5.09 -5.46
N ALA A 59 0.67 -4.04 -6.28
CA ALA A 59 -0.48 -3.41 -6.90
C ALA A 59 -1.30 -4.39 -7.76
N ARG A 60 -0.63 -5.25 -8.53
CA ARG A 60 -1.32 -6.28 -9.33
C ARG A 60 -2.08 -7.27 -8.45
N VAL A 61 -1.46 -7.79 -7.39
CA VAL A 61 -2.12 -8.75 -6.50
C VAL A 61 -3.31 -8.09 -5.77
N VAL A 62 -3.20 -6.82 -5.39
CA VAL A 62 -4.32 -6.07 -4.80
C VAL A 62 -5.51 -5.98 -5.77
N VAL A 63 -5.25 -5.71 -7.05
CA VAL A 63 -6.29 -5.71 -8.10
C VAL A 63 -6.89 -7.10 -8.32
N GLU A 64 -6.07 -8.15 -8.33
CA GLU A 64 -6.52 -9.55 -8.42
C GLU A 64 -7.40 -9.95 -7.22
N ASN A 65 -7.24 -9.29 -6.06
CA ASN A 65 -8.08 -9.44 -4.87
C ASN A 65 -9.27 -8.46 -4.83
N GLY A 66 -9.61 -7.84 -5.96
CA GLY A 66 -10.85 -7.06 -6.12
C GLY A 66 -10.76 -5.59 -5.71
N ILE A 67 -9.58 -5.08 -5.36
CA ILE A 67 -9.38 -3.68 -5.00
C ILE A 67 -8.64 -2.95 -6.11
N TYR A 68 -9.34 -2.08 -6.82
CA TYR A 68 -8.73 -1.28 -7.88
C TYR A 68 -8.02 -0.04 -7.32
N THR A 69 -6.75 0.12 -7.66
CA THR A 69 -5.94 1.30 -7.40
C THR A 69 -5.36 1.84 -8.71
N THR A 70 -5.00 3.12 -8.76
CA THR A 70 -4.29 3.70 -9.92
C THR A 70 -2.81 3.34 -9.85
N GLY A 71 -2.54 2.04 -10.05
CA GLY A 71 -1.25 1.44 -9.76
C GLY A 71 -0.98 1.45 -8.26
N ARG A 72 -0.10 2.33 -7.80
CA ARG A 72 0.36 2.36 -6.40
C ARG A 72 -0.34 3.41 -5.53
N LYS A 73 -1.29 4.16 -6.11
CA LYS A 73 -2.03 5.23 -5.43
C LYS A 73 -3.50 4.85 -5.25
N GLY A 74 -4.05 5.16 -4.08
CA GLY A 74 -5.46 4.98 -3.77
C GLY A 74 -6.07 6.29 -3.24
N TYR A 75 -7.35 6.50 -3.59
CA TYR A 75 -8.11 7.69 -3.24
C TYR A 75 -9.42 7.27 -2.58
N LEU A 76 -9.59 7.63 -1.31
CA LEU A 76 -10.82 7.37 -0.59
C LEU A 76 -11.86 8.45 -0.90
N SER A 77 -13.12 8.05 -0.87
CA SER A 77 -14.30 8.90 -1.11
C SER A 77 -15.27 8.79 0.05
N LEU A 78 -16.16 9.77 0.19
CA LEU A 78 -17.20 9.83 1.24
C LEU A 78 -18.16 8.63 1.23
N VAL A 79 -18.23 7.89 0.13
CA VAL A 79 -19.07 6.69 0.02
C VAL A 79 -18.42 5.43 0.61
N HIS A 80 -17.13 5.45 0.91
CA HIS A 80 -16.46 4.31 1.52
C HIS A 80 -16.87 4.17 2.98
N THR A 81 -17.18 2.95 3.35
CA THR A 81 -17.51 2.49 4.70
C THR A 81 -16.29 1.86 5.36
N ASP A 82 -16.35 1.62 6.66
CA ASP A 82 -15.30 0.89 7.39
C ASP A 82 -15.10 -0.52 6.82
N GLY A 83 -16.18 -1.16 6.35
CA GLY A 83 -16.09 -2.46 5.66
C GLY A 83 -15.31 -2.40 4.34
N ASP A 84 -15.42 -1.30 3.60
CA ASP A 84 -14.59 -1.09 2.40
C ASP A 84 -13.12 -0.91 2.78
N ILE A 85 -12.84 -0.23 3.90
CA ILE A 85 -11.49 -0.10 4.43
C ILE A 85 -10.92 -1.47 4.83
N ASP A 86 -11.72 -2.30 5.48
CA ASP A 86 -11.32 -3.66 5.84
C ASP A 86 -10.99 -4.50 4.60
N CYS A 87 -11.79 -4.40 3.54
CA CYS A 87 -11.52 -5.05 2.26
C CYS A 87 -10.20 -4.57 1.64
N ILE A 88 -9.93 -3.25 1.66
CA ILE A 88 -8.65 -2.69 1.20
C ILE A 88 -7.49 -3.29 1.98
N VAL A 89 -7.54 -3.25 3.32
CA VAL A 89 -6.46 -3.75 4.18
C VAL A 89 -6.26 -5.27 3.99
N ALA A 90 -7.33 -6.04 3.85
CA ALA A 90 -7.25 -7.48 3.58
C ALA A 90 -6.59 -7.79 2.23
N ALA A 91 -6.93 -7.06 1.16
CA ALA A 91 -6.32 -7.24 -0.14
C ALA A 91 -4.80 -6.93 -0.11
N TYR A 92 -4.40 -5.87 0.59
CA TYR A 92 -2.99 -5.56 0.79
C TYR A 92 -2.27 -6.60 1.65
N ALA A 93 -2.91 -7.17 2.66
CA ALA A 93 -2.34 -8.26 3.46
C ALA A 93 -2.08 -9.51 2.62
N GLN A 94 -3.03 -9.90 1.77
CA GLN A 94 -2.84 -11.02 0.83
C GLN A 94 -1.74 -10.74 -0.18
N ALA A 95 -1.66 -9.50 -0.69
CA ALA A 95 -0.58 -9.09 -1.58
C ALA A 95 0.78 -9.16 -0.91
N ALA A 96 0.89 -8.71 0.34
CA ALA A 96 2.13 -8.75 1.11
C ALA A 96 2.61 -10.19 1.33
N ILE A 97 1.71 -11.09 1.74
CA ILE A 97 2.03 -12.52 1.91
C ILE A 97 2.50 -13.15 0.59
N THR A 98 1.75 -12.91 -0.49
CA THR A 98 2.06 -13.45 -1.82
C THR A 98 3.44 -13.01 -2.31
N VAL A 99 3.77 -11.73 -2.16
CA VAL A 99 5.05 -11.18 -2.61
C VAL A 99 6.20 -11.64 -1.73
N ALA A 100 6.02 -11.71 -0.40
CA ALA A 100 7.03 -12.23 0.50
C ALA A 100 7.37 -13.70 0.23
N ALA A 101 6.36 -14.54 -0.09
CA ALA A 101 6.57 -15.94 -0.45
C ALA A 101 7.29 -16.15 -1.80
N ALA A 102 7.26 -15.14 -2.69
CA ALA A 102 7.80 -15.24 -4.04
C ALA A 102 9.24 -14.71 -4.18
N THR A 103 9.89 -14.32 -3.08
CA THR A 103 11.29 -13.89 -3.07
C THR A 103 12.17 -15.10 -2.71
N PRO A 104 12.86 -15.74 -3.67
CA PRO A 104 13.90 -16.72 -3.34
C PRO A 104 15.13 -15.97 -2.83
N GLU A 105 15.87 -16.59 -1.90
CA GLU A 105 17.23 -16.17 -1.51
C GLU A 105 18.17 -15.98 -2.71
#